data_AF-A0A2N7TGG2-F1
#
_entry.id   AF-A0A2N7TGG2-F1
#
_cell.length_a   1.000
_cell.length_b   1.000
_cell.length_c   1.000
_cell.angle_alpha   90.00
_cell.angle_beta   90.00
_cell.angle_gamma   90.00
#
_symmetry.space_group_name_H-M   'P 1'
#
loop_
_entity.id
_entity.type
_entity.pdbx_description
1 polymer ?
#
loop_
_entity_poly.entity_id
_entity_poly.type
_entity_poly.pdbx_seq_one_letter_code
_entity_poly.pdbx_strand_id
1 'polypeptide(L)'
;PAARQAAVARGWLDRESLREVALAHRVCPYYLGQELARWCDVAVGDVNHWFDHHAMLHGLARANDWRLGLLVDEAHNLVERARGMYSAELDQGRLTRLRRSAPPALAGPLGRLARQWQQLVRDSGPAEEGDGQRPDYCLLDGVPKGMSGALQRTVAAITDYLGEHPEGGSAELQELLFEALAFCHLAEQFGEHSLCDLTRRGRGRAVLGLRNLVPADFLAPRFAAAHCAVLFSATLSPGHYHRDLLGLPADSVWQAVASPFAAEQLEVRVRGDISTRLRDRERSAAPIVDELAGQYRRRPGHYLAFFSSFAYLEMVLACFRERHPDVPAWAQTRGMQEAERDAFLGRFRPGGRGIGFAVLGGAFAEGIDLPGDRLIGAFIATLGLPPADPFNEALKARLEIRFGRGDDYAYRIPGLIKVVQAAGRVIRGPEDRGTLVLMDDRFTRSEVRARLPEWWRLG
;
A
#
# COMPACT_ATOMS: atom_id res chain seq x y z
N PRO A 1 24.06 4.73 -29.92
CA PRO A 1 23.34 4.60 -31.21
C PRO A 1 22.98 3.16 -31.60
N ALA A 2 23.97 2.25 -31.66
CA ALA A 2 23.75 0.84 -32.01
C ALA A 2 22.74 0.12 -31.09
N ALA A 3 22.82 0.32 -29.77
CA ALA A 3 21.88 -0.27 -28.82
C ALA A 3 20.42 0.12 -29.09
N ARG A 4 20.18 1.39 -29.48
CA ARG A 4 18.83 1.87 -29.82
C ARG A 4 18.31 1.23 -31.09
N GLN A 5 19.15 1.12 -32.13
CA GLN A 5 18.79 0.47 -33.39
C GLN A 5 18.47 -1.01 -33.18
N ALA A 6 19.28 -1.72 -32.38
CA ALA A 6 19.04 -3.11 -32.04
C ALA A 6 17.73 -3.29 -31.25
N ALA A 7 17.45 -2.40 -30.30
CA ALA A 7 16.22 -2.42 -29.53
C ALA A 7 14.98 -2.18 -30.42
N VAL A 8 15.02 -1.17 -31.29
CA VAL A 8 13.93 -0.89 -32.25
C VAL A 8 13.73 -2.05 -33.22
N ALA A 9 14.81 -2.66 -33.72
CA ALA A 9 14.74 -3.81 -34.61
C ALA A 9 14.11 -5.05 -33.94
N ARG A 10 14.23 -5.17 -32.60
CA ARG A 10 13.59 -6.25 -31.84
C ARG A 10 12.08 -6.04 -31.68
N GLY A 11 11.59 -4.80 -31.78
CA GLY A 11 10.17 -4.47 -31.69
C GLY A 11 9.68 -4.47 -30.23
N TRP A 12 9.05 -5.56 -29.79
CA TRP A 12 8.53 -5.68 -28.43
C TRP A 12 9.66 -5.87 -27.42
N LEU A 13 9.72 -4.98 -26.43
CA LEU A 13 10.77 -4.95 -25.41
C LEU A 13 10.17 -5.13 -24.02
N ASP A 14 10.12 -6.38 -23.58
CA ASP A 14 9.93 -6.70 -22.16
C ASP A 14 11.23 -6.48 -21.36
N ARG A 15 11.16 -6.74 -20.05
CA ARG A 15 12.30 -6.55 -19.13
C ARG A 15 13.52 -7.39 -19.54
N GLU A 16 13.32 -8.62 -20.01
CA GLU A 16 14.40 -9.55 -20.33
C GLU A 16 15.06 -9.16 -21.66
N SER A 17 14.27 -8.96 -22.71
CA SER A 17 14.73 -8.53 -24.02
C SER A 17 15.43 -7.17 -24.00
N LEU A 18 14.91 -6.19 -23.25
CA LEU A 18 15.60 -4.90 -23.06
C LEU A 18 16.96 -5.09 -22.38
N ARG A 19 17.02 -5.95 -21.35
CA ARG A 19 18.26 -6.26 -20.64
C ARG A 19 19.27 -6.95 -21.56
N GLU A 20 18.85 -7.92 -22.36
CA GLU A 20 19.71 -8.61 -23.31
C GLU A 20 20.34 -7.63 -24.32
N VAL A 21 19.52 -6.77 -24.94
CA VAL A 21 20.02 -5.77 -25.90
C VAL A 21 20.98 -4.80 -25.21
N ALA A 22 20.63 -4.30 -24.04
CA ALA A 22 21.48 -3.37 -23.30
C ALA A 22 22.85 -3.98 -22.97
N LEU A 23 22.87 -5.22 -22.45
CA LEU A 23 24.10 -5.91 -22.08
C LEU A 23 24.95 -6.28 -23.30
N ALA A 24 24.33 -6.70 -24.41
CA ALA A 24 25.04 -6.96 -25.67
C ALA A 24 25.80 -5.73 -26.18
N HIS A 25 25.28 -4.53 -25.89
CA HIS A 25 25.90 -3.26 -26.25
C HIS A 25 26.62 -2.56 -25.09
N ARG A 26 26.82 -3.23 -23.95
CA ARG A 26 27.50 -2.69 -22.74
C ARG A 26 26.92 -1.36 -22.25
N VAL A 27 25.60 -1.19 -22.34
CA VAL A 27 24.88 -0.05 -21.78
C VAL A 27 23.99 -0.49 -20.63
N CYS A 28 23.67 0.45 -19.74
CA CYS A 28 22.74 0.17 -18.65
C CYS A 28 21.32 -0.05 -19.18
N PRO A 29 20.64 -1.16 -18.82
CA PRO A 29 19.26 -1.42 -19.24
C PRO A 29 18.27 -0.31 -18.87
N TYR A 30 18.43 0.28 -17.69
CA TYR A 30 17.57 1.37 -17.21
C TYR A 30 17.65 2.60 -18.13
N TYR A 31 18.86 3.07 -18.41
CA TYR A 31 19.07 4.22 -19.30
C TYR A 31 18.66 3.92 -20.74
N LEU A 32 18.89 2.70 -21.24
CA LEU A 32 18.39 2.31 -22.56
C LEU A 32 16.86 2.36 -22.61
N GLY A 33 16.17 1.85 -21.59
CA GLY A 33 14.71 1.91 -21.49
C GLY A 33 14.18 3.35 -21.45
N GLN A 34 14.79 4.21 -20.65
CA GLN A 34 14.43 5.64 -20.57
C GLN A 34 14.62 6.36 -21.91
N GLU A 35 15.70 6.06 -22.64
CA GLU A 35 15.91 6.58 -23.98
C GLU A 35 14.80 6.10 -24.93
N LEU A 36 14.50 4.80 -24.92
CA LEU A 36 13.51 4.18 -25.80
C LEU A 36 12.07 4.63 -25.52
N ALA A 37 11.77 5.06 -24.30
CA ALA A 37 10.47 5.63 -23.94
C ALA A 37 10.10 6.85 -24.82
N ARG A 38 11.08 7.52 -25.44
CA ARG A 38 10.83 8.64 -26.36
C ARG A 38 10.34 8.23 -27.75
N TRP A 39 10.47 6.95 -28.10
CA TRP A 39 10.15 6.43 -29.44
C TRP A 39 9.18 5.24 -29.41
N CYS A 40 8.63 4.88 -28.25
CA CYS A 40 7.65 3.81 -28.15
C CYS A 40 6.22 4.35 -28.34
N ASP A 41 5.38 3.59 -29.03
CA ASP A 41 3.94 3.87 -29.11
C ASP A 41 3.19 3.45 -27.83
N VAL A 42 3.72 2.44 -27.13
CA VAL A 42 3.14 1.87 -25.90
C VAL A 42 4.24 1.63 -24.88
N ALA A 43 4.01 2.11 -23.66
CA ALA A 43 4.86 1.84 -22.51
C ALA A 43 4.05 1.16 -21.40
N VAL A 44 4.57 0.05 -20.87
CA VAL A 44 4.00 -0.63 -19.70
C VAL A 44 4.97 -0.46 -18.55
N GLY A 45 4.49 0.09 -17.45
CA GLY A 45 5.33 0.38 -16.29
C GLY A 45 4.48 0.66 -15.05
N ASP A 46 5.17 0.83 -13.94
CA ASP A 46 4.54 1.17 -12.68
C ASP A 46 3.94 2.59 -12.70
N VAL A 47 2.82 2.77 -11.99
CA VAL A 47 2.07 4.04 -11.89
C VAL A 47 2.95 5.23 -11.44
N ASN A 48 4.02 4.99 -10.68
CA ASN A 48 4.96 6.02 -10.25
C ASN A 48 5.62 6.74 -11.44
N HIS A 49 5.76 6.10 -12.60
CA HIS A 49 6.36 6.74 -13.78
C HIS A 49 5.51 7.88 -14.36
N TRP A 50 4.23 7.98 -13.98
CA TRP A 50 3.34 9.08 -14.36
C TRP A 50 2.89 9.95 -13.17
N PHE A 51 2.53 9.30 -12.06
CA PHE A 51 1.85 9.97 -10.95
C PHE A 51 2.77 10.46 -9.85
N ASP A 52 4.05 10.04 -9.80
CA ASP A 52 5.01 10.54 -8.82
C ASP A 52 5.40 12.00 -9.08
N HIS A 53 5.94 12.67 -8.06
CA HIS A 53 6.43 14.04 -8.21
C HIS A 53 7.47 14.16 -9.32
N HIS A 54 8.47 13.27 -9.33
CA HIS A 54 9.57 13.21 -10.30
C HIS A 54 9.32 12.18 -11.42
N ALA A 55 8.05 11.89 -11.72
CA ALA A 55 7.61 10.96 -12.73
C ALA A 55 8.26 11.19 -14.11
N MET A 56 9.11 10.24 -14.53
CA MET A 56 9.87 10.30 -15.78
C MET A 56 8.98 10.44 -17.02
N LEU A 57 7.91 9.63 -17.16
CA LEU A 57 7.06 9.65 -18.35
C LEU A 57 6.22 10.93 -18.41
N HIS A 58 5.74 11.41 -17.27
CA HIS A 58 5.04 12.70 -17.22
C HIS A 58 5.99 13.86 -17.59
N GLY A 59 7.23 13.84 -17.10
CA GLY A 59 8.25 14.82 -17.48
C GLY A 59 8.57 14.81 -18.97
N LEU A 60 8.77 13.62 -19.55
CA LEU A 60 9.01 13.45 -20.98
C LEU A 60 7.81 13.89 -21.83
N ALA A 61 6.59 13.55 -21.42
CA ALA A 61 5.36 13.95 -22.11
C ALA A 61 5.25 15.48 -22.18
N ARG A 62 5.51 16.19 -21.08
CA ARG A 62 5.50 17.66 -21.07
C ARG A 62 6.63 18.27 -21.90
N ALA A 63 7.83 17.70 -21.84
CA ALA A 63 8.98 18.22 -22.57
C ALA A 63 8.87 18.05 -24.09
N ASN A 64 8.13 17.05 -24.54
CA ASN A 64 7.98 16.70 -25.96
C ASN A 64 6.55 16.93 -26.48
N ASP A 65 5.68 17.57 -25.69
CA ASP A 65 4.28 17.86 -26.01
C ASP A 65 3.49 16.62 -26.52
N TRP A 66 3.65 15.50 -25.80
CA TRP A 66 3.01 14.24 -26.18
C TRP A 66 1.50 14.28 -25.98
N ARG A 67 0.77 13.76 -26.97
CA ARG A 67 -0.64 13.41 -26.80
C ARG A 67 -0.76 11.95 -26.34
N LEU A 68 -0.83 11.73 -25.03
CA LEU A 68 -0.80 10.41 -24.42
C LEU A 68 -2.13 10.04 -23.73
N GLY A 69 -2.55 8.78 -23.88
CA GLY A 69 -3.63 8.17 -23.10
C GLY A 69 -3.10 7.28 -21.98
N LEU A 70 -3.77 7.27 -20.83
CA LEU A 70 -3.42 6.44 -19.67
C LEU A 70 -4.38 5.25 -19.55
N LEU A 71 -3.80 4.06 -19.34
CA LEU A 71 -4.52 2.86 -18.92
C LEU A 71 -4.00 2.48 -17.53
N VAL A 72 -4.82 2.65 -16.50
CA VAL A 72 -4.45 2.35 -15.11
C VAL A 72 -5.15 1.07 -14.68
N ASP A 73 -4.40 -0.01 -14.70
CA ASP A 73 -4.83 -1.30 -14.15
C ASP A 73 -4.78 -1.28 -12.62
N GLU A 74 -5.63 -2.10 -12.00
CA GLU A 74 -5.82 -2.18 -10.56
C GLU A 74 -5.93 -0.82 -9.87
N ALA A 75 -6.68 0.09 -10.50
CA ALA A 75 -6.78 1.50 -10.08
C ALA A 75 -7.31 1.71 -8.65
N HIS A 76 -7.88 0.67 -8.03
CA HIS A 76 -8.25 0.69 -6.61
C HIS A 76 -7.04 0.89 -5.68
N ASN A 77 -5.85 0.48 -6.12
CA ASN A 77 -4.59 0.66 -5.38
C ASN A 77 -4.03 2.08 -5.53
N LEU A 78 -4.46 2.84 -6.54
CA LEU A 78 -3.84 4.14 -6.86
C LEU A 78 -3.95 5.14 -5.70
N VAL A 79 -5.02 5.10 -4.91
CA VAL A 79 -5.18 5.98 -3.73
C VAL A 79 -4.03 5.76 -2.75
N GLU A 80 -3.77 4.52 -2.35
CA GLU A 80 -2.73 4.21 -1.35
C GLU A 80 -1.33 4.40 -1.94
N ARG A 81 -1.13 4.02 -3.21
CA ARG A 81 0.11 4.24 -3.94
C ARG A 81 0.47 5.74 -4.00
N ALA A 82 -0.50 6.59 -4.34
CA ALA A 82 -0.30 8.03 -4.43
C ALA A 82 -0.09 8.67 -3.05
N ARG A 83 -0.79 8.23 -1.99
CA ARG A 83 -0.48 8.66 -0.62
C ARG A 83 0.98 8.42 -0.28
N GLY A 84 1.52 7.27 -0.68
CA GLY A 84 2.95 6.95 -0.56
C GLY A 84 3.85 7.91 -1.35
N MET A 85 3.54 8.16 -2.63
CA MET A 85 4.31 9.08 -3.50
C MET A 85 4.37 10.52 -2.94
N TYR A 86 3.29 10.96 -2.28
CA TYR A 86 3.14 12.32 -1.75
C TYR A 86 3.31 12.41 -0.23
N SER A 87 4.03 11.45 0.37
CA SER A 87 4.42 11.48 1.78
C SER A 87 5.94 11.49 1.93
N ALA A 88 6.44 12.02 3.04
CA ALA A 88 7.86 11.99 3.37
C ALA A 88 8.06 11.75 4.87
N GLU A 89 9.18 11.15 5.23
CA GLU A 89 9.60 10.93 6.62
C GLU A 89 11.04 11.41 6.81
N LEU A 90 11.34 11.93 7.99
CA LEU A 90 12.69 12.23 8.45
C LEU A 90 12.98 11.44 9.72
N ASP A 91 14.07 10.67 9.74
CA ASP A 91 14.47 9.84 10.87
C ASP A 91 15.62 10.48 11.67
N GLN A 92 15.36 10.81 12.94
CA GLN A 92 16.35 11.40 13.85
C GLN A 92 17.55 10.49 14.12
N GLY A 93 17.33 9.17 14.16
CA GLY A 93 18.36 8.17 14.39
C GLY A 93 19.32 8.06 13.21
N ARG A 94 18.83 8.14 11.96
CA ARG A 94 19.67 8.24 10.75
C ARG A 94 20.55 9.47 10.80
N LEU A 95 19.97 10.65 11.06
CA LEU A 95 20.73 11.89 11.20
C LEU A 95 21.83 11.78 12.29
N THR A 96 21.49 11.19 13.43
CA THR A 96 22.44 11.02 14.54
C THR A 96 23.62 10.12 14.17
N ARG A 97 23.38 9.06 13.39
CA ARG A 97 24.45 8.20 12.87
C ARG A 97 25.30 8.92 11.84
N LEU A 98 24.67 9.57 10.84
CA LEU A 98 25.37 10.31 9.79
C LEU A 98 26.31 11.37 10.35
N ARG A 99 25.90 12.09 11.40
CA ARG A 99 26.74 13.12 12.05
C ARG A 99 28.09 12.61 12.57
N ARG A 100 28.27 11.30 12.76
CA ARG A 100 29.54 10.71 13.23
C ARG A 100 30.56 10.53 12.10
N SER A 101 30.09 10.37 10.87
CA SER A 101 30.90 10.14 9.68
C SER A 101 30.82 11.28 8.66
N ALA A 102 29.98 12.29 8.91
CA ALA A 102 29.79 13.40 8.00
C ALA A 102 31.08 14.24 7.83
N PRO A 103 31.35 14.73 6.60
CA PRO A 103 32.44 15.65 6.32
C PRO A 103 32.46 16.87 7.27
N PRO A 104 33.63 17.38 7.67
CA PRO A 104 33.75 18.53 8.58
C PRO A 104 32.97 19.78 8.11
N ALA A 105 32.93 20.01 6.79
CA ALA A 105 32.17 21.10 6.17
C ALA A 105 30.67 21.06 6.51
N LEU A 106 30.10 19.87 6.75
CA LEU A 106 28.68 19.66 7.03
C LEU A 106 28.36 19.63 8.53
N ALA A 107 29.36 19.68 9.41
CA ALA A 107 29.16 19.60 10.86
C ALA A 107 28.25 20.71 11.41
N GLY A 108 28.40 21.94 10.87
CA GLY A 108 27.58 23.09 11.26
C GLY A 108 26.10 22.95 10.87
N PRO A 109 25.77 22.77 9.58
CA PRO A 109 24.39 22.53 9.11
C PRO A 109 23.71 21.35 9.82
N LEU A 110 24.37 20.18 9.89
CA LEU A 110 23.82 18.99 10.54
C LEU A 110 23.65 19.19 12.06
N GLY A 111 24.55 19.93 12.69
CA GLY A 111 24.44 20.33 14.09
C GLY A 111 23.22 21.23 14.37
N ARG A 112 22.91 22.17 13.45
CA ARG A 112 21.68 22.99 13.52
C ARG A 112 20.44 22.13 13.37
N LEU A 113 20.42 21.22 12.41
CA LEU A 113 19.29 20.29 12.21
C LEU A 113 19.06 19.42 13.46
N ALA A 114 20.12 18.90 14.06
CA ALA A 114 20.02 18.13 15.30
C ALA A 114 19.48 18.96 16.49
N ARG A 115 19.81 20.26 16.57
CA ARG A 115 19.20 21.15 17.58
C ARG A 115 17.70 21.36 17.36
N GLN A 116 17.26 21.47 16.11
CA GLN A 116 15.83 21.57 15.79
C GLN A 116 15.08 20.30 16.13
N TRP A 117 15.69 19.13 15.95
CA TRP A 117 15.13 17.87 16.48
C TRP A 117 14.95 17.88 17.99
N GLN A 118 15.95 18.35 18.74
CA GLN A 118 15.83 18.45 20.20
C GLN A 118 14.72 19.43 20.61
N GLN A 119 14.61 20.55 19.91
CA GLN A 119 13.55 21.53 20.16
C GLN A 119 12.17 20.95 19.88
N LEU A 120 11.98 20.34 18.70
CA LEU A 120 10.72 19.70 18.31
C LEU A 120 10.28 18.64 19.33
N VAL A 121 11.18 17.75 19.74
CA VAL A 121 10.85 16.71 20.74
C VAL A 121 10.49 17.30 22.10
N ARG A 122 11.11 18.42 22.51
CA ARG A 122 10.74 19.13 23.74
C ARG A 122 9.37 19.80 23.63
N ASP A 123 9.09 20.43 22.49
CA ASP A 123 7.85 21.16 22.26
C ASP A 123 6.63 20.21 22.13
N SER A 124 6.84 18.97 21.68
CA SER A 124 5.82 17.92 21.66
C SER A 124 5.50 17.31 23.03
N GLY A 125 5.94 17.92 24.14
CA GLY A 125 5.63 17.50 25.50
C GLY A 125 6.34 16.21 25.95
N PRO A 126 6.11 15.73 27.19
CA PRO A 126 6.64 14.45 27.64
C PRO A 126 6.08 13.29 26.79
N ALA A 127 6.86 12.22 26.67
CA ALA A 127 6.34 10.98 26.10
C ALA A 127 5.28 10.40 27.04
N GLU A 128 4.15 9.96 26.51
CA GLU A 128 3.17 9.24 27.33
C GLU A 128 3.83 7.98 27.92
N GLU A 129 3.72 7.77 29.23
CA GLU A 129 4.20 6.58 29.93
C GLU A 129 3.35 5.36 29.53
N GLY A 130 3.60 4.82 28.33
CA GLY A 130 3.08 3.54 27.90
C GLY A 130 3.95 2.37 28.39
N ASP A 131 3.46 1.15 28.21
CA ASP A 131 4.08 -0.15 28.57
C ASP A 131 5.41 -0.48 27.84
N GLY A 132 6.19 0.54 27.44
CA GLY A 132 7.48 0.42 26.74
C GLY A 132 7.41 -0.17 25.32
N GLN A 133 6.29 -0.78 24.92
CA GLN A 133 6.11 -1.49 23.66
C GLN A 133 5.46 -0.68 22.54
N ARG A 134 4.74 0.40 22.86
CA ARG A 134 4.09 1.25 21.85
C ARG A 134 4.89 2.54 21.63
N PRO A 135 5.18 2.89 20.36
CA PRO A 135 5.78 4.17 20.07
C PRO A 135 4.78 5.27 20.43
N ASP A 136 5.30 6.35 20.97
CA ASP A 136 4.51 7.50 21.40
C ASP A 136 4.30 8.43 20.20
N TYR A 137 3.04 8.62 19.84
CA TYR A 137 2.60 9.25 18.61
C TYR A 137 1.90 10.57 18.92
N CYS A 138 2.28 11.63 18.20
CA CYS A 138 1.74 12.96 18.36
C CYS A 138 1.41 13.59 17.00
N LEU A 139 0.22 14.16 16.86
CA LEU A 139 -0.12 15.02 15.72
C LEU A 139 0.40 16.43 15.99
N LEU A 140 0.97 17.04 14.96
CA LEU A 140 1.44 18.42 15.00
C LEU A 140 0.42 19.33 14.29
N ASP A 141 0.25 20.56 14.79
CA ASP A 141 -0.68 21.54 14.21
C ASP A 141 -0.28 21.98 12.78
N GLY A 142 0.97 21.76 12.41
CA GLY A 142 1.51 22.02 11.08
C GLY A 142 2.99 21.71 10.99
N VAL A 143 3.59 22.03 9.85
CA VAL A 143 5.01 21.76 9.62
C VAL A 143 5.88 22.64 10.54
N PRO A 144 6.80 22.06 11.34
CA PRO A 144 7.64 22.85 12.25
C PRO A 144 8.58 23.79 11.48
N LYS A 145 8.30 25.09 11.48
CA LYS A 145 9.05 26.11 10.71
C LYS A 145 10.56 26.09 10.98
N GLY A 146 10.94 25.89 12.24
CA GLY A 146 12.36 25.78 12.64
C GLY A 146 13.05 24.57 11.99
N MET A 147 12.36 23.43 11.90
CA MET A 147 12.83 22.24 11.21
C MET A 147 12.98 22.50 9.72
N SER A 148 11.94 23.02 9.05
CA SER A 148 11.95 23.28 7.61
C SER A 148 13.12 24.20 7.21
N GLY A 149 13.32 25.30 7.93
CA GLY A 149 14.42 26.22 7.64
C GLY A 149 15.80 25.62 7.90
N ALA A 150 15.96 24.75 8.90
CA ALA A 150 17.22 24.03 9.12
C ALA A 150 17.47 22.96 8.04
N LEU A 151 16.41 22.30 7.57
CA LEU A 151 16.47 21.29 6.53
C LEU A 151 16.87 21.92 5.18
N GLN A 152 16.25 23.02 4.77
CA GLN A 152 16.61 23.77 3.56
C GLN A 152 18.10 24.17 3.55
N ARG A 153 18.61 24.68 4.69
CA ARG A 153 20.06 25.01 4.83
C ARG A 153 20.95 23.78 4.77
N THR A 154 20.46 22.64 5.22
CA THR A 154 21.20 21.36 5.18
C THR A 154 21.25 20.84 3.75
N VAL A 155 20.13 20.88 3.03
CA VAL A 155 20.05 20.56 1.59
C VAL A 155 21.03 21.40 0.79
N ALA A 156 21.03 22.72 0.96
CA ALA A 156 21.96 23.61 0.27
C ALA A 156 23.42 23.22 0.54
N ALA A 157 23.80 23.07 1.81
CA ALA A 157 25.17 22.72 2.18
C ALA A 157 25.62 21.34 1.66
N ILE A 158 24.74 20.33 1.68
CA ILE A 158 25.06 19.01 1.11
C ILE A 158 25.21 19.11 -0.41
N THR A 159 24.34 19.87 -1.07
CA THR A 159 24.39 20.06 -2.52
C THR A 159 25.70 20.74 -2.95
N ASP A 160 26.07 21.83 -2.26
CA ASP A 160 27.33 22.55 -2.51
C ASP A 160 28.53 21.62 -2.29
N TYR A 161 28.53 20.87 -1.18
CA TYR A 161 29.61 19.92 -0.87
C TYR A 161 29.77 18.83 -1.94
N LEU A 162 28.68 18.22 -2.40
CA LEU A 162 28.71 17.19 -3.45
C LEU A 162 29.10 17.77 -4.81
N GLY A 163 28.75 19.04 -5.08
CA GLY A 163 29.20 19.75 -6.28
C GLY A 163 30.72 19.95 -6.31
N GLU A 164 31.33 20.27 -5.16
CA GLU A 164 32.78 20.41 -5.01
C GLU A 164 33.50 19.06 -4.88
N HIS A 165 32.82 18.02 -4.39
CA HIS A 165 33.37 16.69 -4.12
C HIS A 165 32.49 15.58 -4.73
N PRO A 166 32.52 15.37 -6.05
CA PRO A 166 31.63 14.41 -6.73
C PRO A 166 31.75 12.97 -6.23
N GLU A 167 32.96 12.56 -5.79
CA GLU A 167 33.22 11.22 -5.23
C GLU A 167 33.08 11.17 -3.69
N GLY A 168 32.81 12.31 -3.03
CA GLY A 168 32.77 12.45 -1.57
C GLY A 168 31.43 12.11 -0.92
N GLY A 169 30.42 11.73 -1.70
CA GLY A 169 29.08 11.45 -1.20
C GLY A 169 28.90 10.01 -0.72
N SER A 170 28.84 9.79 0.60
CA SER A 170 28.39 8.50 1.13
C SER A 170 26.92 8.25 0.75
N ALA A 171 26.52 6.98 0.65
CA ALA A 171 25.13 6.60 0.35
C ALA A 171 24.14 7.23 1.36
N GLU A 172 24.50 7.24 2.65
CA GLU A 172 23.67 7.83 3.71
C GLU A 172 23.53 9.34 3.59
N LEU A 173 24.55 10.03 3.05
CA LEU A 173 24.47 11.46 2.79
C LEU A 173 23.53 11.78 1.63
N GLN A 174 23.58 10.96 0.57
CA GLN A 174 22.69 11.07 -0.59
C GLN A 174 21.24 10.73 -0.19
N GLU A 175 21.03 9.67 0.60
CA GLU A 175 19.71 9.33 1.16
C GLU A 175 19.12 10.49 1.96
N LEU A 176 19.89 11.08 2.88
CA LEU A 176 19.41 12.24 3.65
C LEU A 176 19.09 13.42 2.74
N LEU A 177 19.89 13.67 1.69
CA LEU A 177 19.61 14.74 0.73
C LEU A 177 18.28 14.52 0.03
N PHE A 178 18.00 13.32 -0.47
CA PHE A 178 16.75 13.01 -1.15
C PHE A 178 15.54 13.07 -0.21
N GLU A 179 15.64 12.50 1.00
CA GLU A 179 14.61 12.58 2.04
C GLU A 179 14.33 14.05 2.39
N ALA A 180 15.38 14.86 2.55
CA ALA A 180 15.27 16.27 2.89
C ALA A 180 14.65 17.11 1.76
N LEU A 181 15.03 16.86 0.50
CA LEU A 181 14.44 17.51 -0.67
C LEU A 181 12.95 17.18 -0.79
N ALA A 182 12.58 15.91 -0.69
CA ALA A 182 11.19 15.47 -0.73
C ALA A 182 10.36 16.11 0.39
N PHE A 183 10.89 16.12 1.62
CA PHE A 183 10.22 16.75 2.75
C PHE A 183 10.07 18.26 2.57
N CYS A 184 11.12 18.97 2.15
CA CYS A 184 11.06 20.41 1.90
C CYS A 184 10.01 20.74 0.83
N HIS A 185 9.98 19.98 -0.25
CA HIS A 185 9.01 20.18 -1.33
C HIS A 185 7.57 19.97 -0.85
N LEU A 186 7.29 18.86 -0.16
CA LEU A 186 5.96 18.59 0.38
C LEU A 186 5.55 19.56 1.50
N ALA A 187 6.50 20.09 2.27
CA ALA A 187 6.25 21.09 3.29
C ALA A 187 5.75 22.42 2.70
N GLU A 188 6.25 22.81 1.52
CA GLU A 188 5.80 24.03 0.82
C GLU A 188 4.36 23.89 0.30
N GLN A 189 3.96 22.67 -0.03
CA GLN A 189 2.61 22.34 -0.50
C GLN A 189 1.71 21.82 0.63
N PHE A 190 2.11 21.94 1.90
CA PHE A 190 1.33 21.40 3.00
C PHE A 190 -0.03 22.10 3.14
N GLY A 191 -1.09 21.32 3.27
CA GLY A 191 -2.46 21.81 3.36
C GLY A 191 -3.41 20.78 3.94
N GLU A 192 -4.71 20.98 3.72
CA GLU A 192 -5.77 20.12 4.28
C GLU A 192 -5.73 18.67 3.78
N HIS A 193 -5.00 18.41 2.69
CA HIS A 193 -4.77 17.07 2.15
C HIS A 193 -3.73 16.26 2.93
N SER A 194 -3.00 16.84 3.89
CA SER A 194 -1.91 16.18 4.60
C SER A 194 -1.97 16.37 6.12
N LEU A 195 -1.27 15.49 6.84
CA LEU A 195 -0.97 15.63 8.27
C LEU A 195 0.53 15.75 8.49
N CYS A 196 0.91 16.38 9.59
CA CYS A 196 2.27 16.34 10.11
C CYS A 196 2.26 15.62 11.45
N ASP A 197 3.07 14.58 11.59
CA ASP A 197 3.09 13.72 12.77
C ASP A 197 4.51 13.50 13.31
N LEU A 198 4.62 13.28 14.61
CA LEU A 198 5.85 12.90 15.28
C LEU A 198 5.65 11.57 16.00
N THR A 199 6.47 10.58 15.64
CA THR A 199 6.50 9.28 16.33
C THR A 199 7.82 9.13 17.10
N ARG A 200 7.76 8.95 18.41
CA ARG A 200 8.90 8.79 19.32
C ARG A 200 9.05 7.32 19.73
N ARG A 201 10.25 6.77 19.55
CA ARG A 201 10.61 5.37 19.85
C ARG A 201 11.69 5.27 20.94
N GLY A 202 11.77 6.28 21.79
CA GLY A 202 12.79 6.43 22.83
C GLY A 202 13.80 7.55 22.54
N ARG A 203 14.78 7.69 23.44
CA ARG A 203 15.71 8.83 23.43
C ARG A 203 16.53 8.89 22.14
N GLY A 204 16.45 10.02 21.44
CA GLY A 204 17.17 10.26 20.18
C GLY A 204 16.66 9.45 18.99
N ARG A 205 15.47 8.84 19.10
CA ARG A 205 14.82 8.04 18.07
C ARG A 205 13.41 8.56 17.85
N ALA A 206 13.27 9.50 16.94
CA ALA A 206 11.99 10.04 16.51
C ALA A 206 11.90 10.06 14.98
N VAL A 207 10.67 9.97 14.47
CA VAL A 207 10.34 10.10 13.04
C VAL A 207 9.34 11.23 12.90
N LEU A 208 9.66 12.20 12.06
CA LEU A 208 8.77 13.30 11.68
C LEU A 208 8.22 12.97 10.30
N GLY A 209 6.89 12.86 10.19
CA GLY A 209 6.21 12.54 8.95
C GLY A 209 5.43 13.72 8.39
N LEU A 210 5.40 13.81 7.07
CA LEU A 210 4.37 14.48 6.28
C LEU A 210 3.58 13.38 5.58
N ARG A 211 2.30 13.25 5.93
CA ARG A 211 1.43 12.16 5.49
C ARG A 211 0.37 12.72 4.57
N ASN A 212 0.43 12.40 3.27
CA ASN A 212 -0.70 12.69 2.41
C ASN A 212 -1.87 11.77 2.76
N LEU A 213 -3.04 12.37 2.95
CA LEU A 213 -4.30 11.70 3.21
C LEU A 213 -5.21 11.69 1.98
N VAL A 214 -5.16 12.77 1.20
CA VAL A 214 -5.99 12.99 0.03
C VAL A 214 -5.07 13.31 -1.15
N PRO A 215 -4.74 12.33 -2.01
CA PRO A 215 -3.80 12.55 -3.11
C PRO A 215 -4.41 13.36 -4.26
N ALA A 216 -5.73 13.60 -4.25
CA ALA A 216 -6.48 14.31 -5.26
C ALA A 216 -5.82 15.60 -5.76
N ASP A 217 -5.30 16.42 -4.85
CA ASP A 217 -4.70 17.73 -5.18
C ASP A 217 -3.43 17.59 -6.03
N PHE A 218 -2.71 16.48 -5.87
CA PHE A 218 -1.52 16.18 -6.64
C PHE A 218 -1.82 15.40 -7.93
N LEU A 219 -2.85 14.55 -7.92
CA LEU A 219 -3.18 13.70 -9.06
C LEU A 219 -4.05 14.41 -10.10
N ALA A 220 -4.93 15.32 -9.71
CA ALA A 220 -5.77 16.10 -10.63
C ALA A 220 -4.97 16.74 -11.78
N PRO A 221 -3.84 17.47 -11.55
CA PRO A 221 -3.05 18.00 -12.64
C PRO A 221 -2.37 16.91 -13.50
N ARG A 222 -2.09 15.72 -12.93
CA ARG A 222 -1.51 14.59 -13.69
C ARG A 222 -2.53 13.96 -14.63
N PHE A 223 -3.79 13.90 -14.23
CA PHE A 223 -4.88 13.46 -15.09
C PHE A 223 -5.18 14.49 -16.18
N ALA A 224 -5.19 15.79 -15.83
CA ALA A 224 -5.41 16.86 -16.79
C ALA A 224 -4.32 16.97 -17.86
N ALA A 225 -3.09 16.55 -17.54
CA ALA A 225 -1.98 16.50 -18.50
C ALA A 225 -2.10 15.34 -19.51
N ALA A 226 -2.92 14.33 -19.24
CA ALA A 226 -3.18 13.25 -20.18
C ALA A 226 -4.32 13.61 -21.14
N HIS A 227 -4.25 13.14 -22.37
CA HIS A 227 -5.33 13.32 -23.35
C HIS A 227 -6.60 12.55 -22.94
N CYS A 228 -6.42 11.37 -22.36
CA CYS A 228 -7.47 10.56 -21.77
C CYS A 228 -6.90 9.66 -20.68
N ALA A 229 -7.74 9.22 -19.74
CA ALA A 229 -7.38 8.24 -18.72
C ALA A 229 -8.51 7.25 -18.53
N VAL A 230 -8.19 5.96 -18.61
CA VAL A 230 -9.11 4.86 -18.32
C VAL A 230 -8.58 4.11 -17.11
N LEU A 231 -9.35 4.13 -16.03
CA LEU A 231 -9.04 3.43 -14.78
C LEU A 231 -9.94 2.21 -14.71
N PHE A 232 -9.36 1.03 -14.50
CA PHE A 232 -10.12 -0.21 -14.41
C PHE A 232 -9.65 -1.04 -13.22
N SER A 233 -10.63 -1.67 -12.56
CA SER A 233 -10.42 -2.62 -11.46
C SER A 233 -11.76 -3.25 -11.07
N ALA A 234 -11.70 -4.47 -10.54
CA ALA A 234 -12.88 -5.19 -10.05
C ALA A 234 -13.52 -4.54 -8.80
N THR A 235 -12.80 -3.68 -8.09
CA THR A 235 -13.20 -3.12 -6.78
C THR A 235 -13.21 -1.60 -6.77
N LEU A 236 -13.54 -0.97 -7.90
CA LEU A 236 -13.64 0.48 -7.99
C LEU A 236 -14.95 1.04 -7.40
N SER A 237 -15.99 0.20 -7.24
CA SER A 237 -17.26 0.64 -6.65
C SER A 237 -17.12 0.83 -5.13
N PRO A 238 -17.66 1.92 -4.55
CA PRO A 238 -18.46 2.95 -5.22
C PRO A 238 -17.60 4.07 -5.83
N GLY A 239 -18.02 4.58 -6.99
CA GLY A 239 -17.18 5.50 -7.79
C GLY A 239 -16.84 6.84 -7.14
N HIS A 240 -17.70 7.34 -6.23
CA HIS A 240 -17.45 8.60 -5.51
C HIS A 240 -16.18 8.55 -4.66
N TYR A 241 -15.87 7.41 -4.03
CA TYR A 241 -14.65 7.25 -3.24
C TYR A 241 -13.38 7.48 -4.07
N HIS A 242 -13.28 6.82 -5.22
CA HIS A 242 -12.12 6.95 -6.10
C HIS A 242 -12.08 8.30 -6.79
N ARG A 243 -13.23 8.82 -7.26
CA ARG A 243 -13.31 10.14 -7.88
C ARG A 243 -12.78 11.23 -6.94
N ASP A 244 -13.27 11.24 -5.71
CA ASP A 244 -12.95 12.29 -4.74
C ASP A 244 -11.50 12.18 -4.26
N LEU A 245 -11.00 10.98 -3.95
CA LEU A 245 -9.64 10.79 -3.45
C LEU A 245 -8.55 10.88 -4.52
N LEU A 246 -8.87 10.56 -5.78
CA LEU A 246 -7.94 10.68 -6.90
C LEU A 246 -8.03 12.04 -7.62
N GLY A 247 -9.01 12.88 -7.28
CA GLY A 247 -9.19 14.17 -7.92
C GLY A 247 -9.64 14.05 -9.37
N LEU A 248 -10.45 13.04 -9.67
CA LEU A 248 -10.99 12.86 -11.02
C LEU A 248 -12.06 13.93 -11.31
N PRO A 249 -12.20 14.36 -12.58
CA PRO A 249 -13.24 15.30 -12.99
C PRO A 249 -14.65 14.84 -12.61
N ALA A 250 -15.55 15.80 -12.33
CA ALA A 250 -16.93 15.52 -11.91
C ALA A 250 -17.75 14.78 -12.98
N ASP A 251 -17.42 15.01 -14.25
CA ASP A 251 -17.99 14.39 -15.45
C ASP A 251 -17.30 13.06 -15.84
N SER A 252 -16.42 12.53 -14.99
CA SER A 252 -15.84 11.20 -15.19
C SER A 252 -16.93 10.15 -15.36
N VAL A 253 -16.89 9.45 -16.50
CA VAL A 253 -17.84 8.38 -16.80
C VAL A 253 -17.51 7.15 -15.96
N TRP A 254 -18.54 6.60 -15.31
CA TRP A 254 -18.42 5.37 -14.54
C TRP A 254 -19.22 4.26 -15.20
N GLN A 255 -18.55 3.16 -15.55
CA GLN A 255 -19.19 2.02 -16.19
C GLN A 255 -18.87 0.75 -15.42
N ALA A 256 -19.92 0.06 -14.97
CA ALA A 256 -19.81 -1.31 -14.46
C ALA A 256 -19.96 -2.27 -15.64
N VAL A 257 -19.00 -3.17 -15.81
CA VAL A 257 -19.10 -4.29 -16.74
C VAL A 257 -19.63 -5.49 -15.98
N ALA A 258 -20.57 -6.24 -16.57
CA ALA A 258 -21.13 -7.43 -15.96
C ALA A 258 -20.03 -8.44 -15.63
N SER A 259 -20.14 -9.05 -14.44
CA SER A 259 -19.23 -10.14 -14.05
C SER A 259 -19.35 -11.29 -15.05
N PRO A 260 -18.23 -11.86 -15.54
CA PRO A 260 -18.26 -13.08 -16.33
C PRO A 260 -18.62 -14.32 -15.48
N PHE A 261 -18.70 -14.16 -14.15
CA PHE A 261 -18.97 -15.24 -13.21
C PHE A 261 -20.44 -15.34 -12.84
N ALA A 262 -20.90 -16.57 -12.62
CA ALA A 262 -22.23 -16.92 -12.17
C ALA A 262 -22.25 -17.16 -10.66
N ALA A 263 -23.36 -16.82 -10.00
CA ALA A 263 -23.52 -16.96 -8.55
C ALA A 263 -23.35 -18.40 -8.06
N GLU A 264 -23.68 -19.39 -8.90
CA GLU A 264 -23.59 -20.81 -8.61
C GLU A 264 -22.14 -21.32 -8.49
N GLN A 265 -21.16 -20.53 -8.97
CA GLN A 265 -19.74 -20.86 -8.85
C GLN A 265 -19.19 -20.64 -7.43
N LEU A 266 -19.74 -19.67 -6.70
CA LEU A 266 -19.24 -19.29 -5.39
C LEU A 266 -20.35 -19.39 -4.35
N GLU A 267 -20.25 -20.39 -3.49
CA GLU A 267 -21.09 -20.48 -2.31
C GLU A 267 -20.62 -19.43 -1.29
N VAL A 268 -21.41 -18.37 -1.07
CA VAL A 268 -21.11 -17.33 -0.09
C VAL A 268 -21.97 -17.51 1.15
N ARG A 269 -21.36 -17.85 2.29
CA ARG A 269 -22.04 -18.02 3.58
C ARG A 269 -21.65 -16.92 4.56
N VAL A 270 -22.63 -16.40 5.30
CA VAL A 270 -22.38 -15.37 6.33
C VAL A 270 -22.60 -15.95 7.73
N ARG A 271 -21.54 -16.04 8.53
CA ARG A 271 -21.59 -16.34 9.97
C ARG A 271 -21.83 -15.06 10.77
N GLY A 272 -23.07 -14.58 10.72
CA GLY A 272 -23.50 -13.35 11.41
C GLY A 272 -23.56 -13.44 12.94
N ASP A 273 -23.43 -14.65 13.48
CA ASP A 273 -23.37 -14.94 14.92
C ASP A 273 -21.98 -14.67 15.54
N ILE A 274 -20.95 -14.46 14.71
CA ILE A 274 -19.56 -14.24 15.15
C ILE A 274 -19.27 -12.73 15.18
N SER A 275 -18.67 -12.20 16.24
CA SER A 275 -18.11 -10.83 16.27
C SER A 275 -16.59 -10.89 16.35
N THR A 276 -15.88 -10.17 15.47
CA THR A 276 -14.40 -10.16 15.45
C THR A 276 -13.78 -8.89 16.05
N ARG A 277 -14.59 -8.10 16.77
CA ARG A 277 -14.11 -6.90 17.49
C ARG A 277 -13.12 -7.31 18.57
N LEU A 278 -12.20 -6.40 18.91
CA LEU A 278 -11.11 -6.67 19.85
C LEU A 278 -11.60 -7.34 21.15
N ARG A 279 -12.64 -6.78 21.77
CA ARG A 279 -13.25 -7.30 23.02
C ARG A 279 -13.93 -8.67 22.91
N ASP A 280 -14.22 -9.12 21.69
CA ASP A 280 -14.98 -10.33 21.40
C ASP A 280 -14.08 -11.45 20.83
N ARG A 281 -12.78 -11.16 20.63
CA ARG A 281 -11.84 -12.06 19.93
C ARG A 281 -11.68 -13.41 20.61
N GLU A 282 -11.49 -13.44 21.92
CA GLU A 282 -11.33 -14.70 22.66
C GLU A 282 -12.56 -15.61 22.49
N ARG A 283 -13.78 -15.07 22.69
CA ARG A 283 -15.02 -15.84 22.52
C ARG A 283 -15.30 -16.25 21.07
N SER A 284 -14.77 -15.50 20.10
CA SER A 284 -14.96 -15.79 18.67
C SER A 284 -14.04 -16.90 18.13
N ALA A 285 -12.94 -17.24 18.83
CA ALA A 285 -11.96 -18.20 18.32
C ALA A 285 -12.56 -19.59 18.11
N ALA A 286 -13.26 -20.12 19.11
CA ALA A 286 -13.88 -21.43 19.05
C ALA A 286 -14.87 -21.58 17.87
N PRO A 287 -15.90 -20.70 17.69
CA PRO A 287 -16.84 -20.84 16.58
C PRO A 287 -16.20 -20.63 15.21
N ILE A 288 -15.13 -19.82 15.10
CA ILE A 288 -14.35 -19.70 13.86
C ILE A 288 -13.63 -21.02 13.56
N VAL A 289 -12.94 -21.60 14.53
CA VAL A 289 -12.24 -22.89 14.38
C VAL A 289 -13.19 -24.00 13.94
N ASP A 290 -14.39 -24.04 14.54
CA ASP A 290 -15.42 -25.01 14.20
C ASP A 290 -15.93 -24.85 12.75
N GLU A 291 -16.10 -23.60 12.27
CA GLU A 291 -16.46 -23.34 10.88
C GLU A 291 -15.37 -23.76 9.91
N LEU A 292 -14.10 -23.39 10.19
CA LEU A 292 -12.95 -23.73 9.35
C LEU A 292 -12.83 -25.25 9.19
N ALA A 293 -12.85 -25.99 10.30
CA ALA A 293 -12.71 -27.43 10.29
C ALA A 293 -13.94 -28.13 9.70
N GLY A 294 -15.14 -27.65 10.03
CA GLY A 294 -16.39 -28.15 9.46
C GLY A 294 -16.42 -28.02 7.94
N GLN A 295 -16.02 -26.86 7.41
CA GLN A 295 -15.94 -26.65 5.97
C GLN A 295 -14.86 -27.50 5.31
N TYR A 296 -13.66 -27.56 5.91
CA TYR A 296 -12.58 -28.40 5.39
C TYR A 296 -12.99 -29.88 5.32
N ARG A 297 -13.73 -30.40 6.32
CA ARG A 297 -14.21 -31.79 6.31
C ARG A 297 -15.30 -32.04 5.26
N ARG A 298 -16.19 -31.08 5.01
CA ARG A 298 -17.22 -31.19 3.95
C ARG A 298 -16.58 -31.26 2.56
N ARG A 299 -15.56 -30.46 2.30
CA ARG A 299 -14.82 -30.45 1.03
C ARG A 299 -13.33 -30.25 1.30
N PRO A 300 -12.55 -31.33 1.45
CA PRO A 300 -11.11 -31.21 1.66
C PRO A 300 -10.42 -30.59 0.45
N GLY A 301 -9.49 -29.69 0.71
CA GLY A 301 -8.72 -28.99 -0.31
C GLY A 301 -8.00 -27.80 0.31
N HIS A 302 -7.57 -26.88 -0.52
CA HIS A 302 -6.87 -25.69 -0.08
C HIS A 302 -7.80 -24.54 0.26
N TYR A 303 -7.60 -23.95 1.44
CA TYR A 303 -8.32 -22.76 1.90
C TYR A 303 -7.35 -21.70 2.39
N LEU A 304 -7.78 -20.44 2.32
CA LEU A 304 -7.11 -19.31 2.96
C LEU A 304 -8.02 -18.66 3.99
N ALA A 305 -7.55 -18.53 5.23
CA ALA A 305 -8.23 -17.86 6.32
C ALA A 305 -7.57 -16.52 6.62
N PHE A 306 -8.33 -15.42 6.51
CA PHE A 306 -7.87 -14.06 6.65
C PHE A 306 -8.33 -13.42 7.97
N PHE A 307 -7.40 -12.80 8.69
CA PHE A 307 -7.63 -12.19 10.00
C PHE A 307 -7.20 -10.71 10.05
N SER A 308 -7.73 -9.93 10.99
CA SER A 308 -7.43 -8.49 11.10
C SER A 308 -6.00 -8.16 11.57
N SER A 309 -5.31 -9.10 12.22
CA SER A 309 -3.97 -8.87 12.77
C SER A 309 -3.25 -10.19 13.06
N PHE A 310 -1.92 -10.14 13.15
CA PHE A 310 -1.11 -11.30 13.54
C PHE A 310 -1.49 -11.87 14.91
N ALA A 311 -1.74 -11.01 15.90
CA ALA A 311 -2.15 -11.48 17.23
C ALA A 311 -3.46 -12.28 17.18
N TYR A 312 -4.43 -11.86 16.37
CA TYR A 312 -5.69 -12.58 16.24
C TYR A 312 -5.51 -13.88 15.45
N LEU A 313 -4.71 -13.84 14.38
CA LEU A 313 -4.31 -15.02 13.60
C LEU A 313 -3.66 -16.08 14.49
N GLU A 314 -2.64 -15.69 15.26
CA GLU A 314 -1.88 -16.57 16.16
C GLU A 314 -2.79 -17.24 17.20
N MET A 315 -3.71 -16.47 17.80
CA MET A 315 -4.69 -16.97 18.75
C MET A 315 -5.65 -18.01 18.15
N VAL A 316 -6.21 -17.73 16.97
CA VAL A 316 -7.12 -18.67 16.29
C VAL A 316 -6.36 -19.91 15.80
N LEU A 317 -5.15 -19.74 15.27
CA LEU A 317 -4.31 -20.84 14.82
C LEU A 317 -3.90 -21.77 15.96
N ALA A 318 -3.58 -21.23 17.13
CA ALA A 318 -3.27 -22.02 18.32
C ALA A 318 -4.47 -22.90 18.72
N CYS A 319 -5.66 -22.29 18.83
CA CYS A 319 -6.91 -23.00 19.10
C CYS A 319 -7.23 -24.05 18.02
N PHE A 320 -6.99 -23.73 16.74
CA PHE A 320 -7.21 -24.65 15.63
C PHE A 320 -6.31 -25.89 15.71
N ARG A 321 -5.02 -25.71 15.98
CA ARG A 321 -4.05 -26.81 16.08
C ARG A 321 -4.30 -27.71 17.28
N GLU A 322 -4.78 -27.15 18.38
CA GLU A 322 -5.16 -27.92 19.56
C GLU A 322 -6.40 -28.78 19.31
N ARG A 323 -7.46 -28.20 18.71
CA ARG A 323 -8.74 -28.90 18.51
C ARG A 323 -8.76 -29.82 17.29
N HIS A 324 -7.97 -29.52 16.26
CA HIS A 324 -7.95 -30.22 14.97
C HIS A 324 -6.52 -30.49 14.46
N PRO A 325 -5.72 -31.27 15.20
CA PRO A 325 -4.33 -31.59 14.81
C PRO A 325 -4.23 -32.41 13.52
N ASP A 326 -5.33 -33.02 13.07
CA ASP A 326 -5.45 -33.79 11.83
C ASP A 326 -5.51 -32.93 10.57
N VAL A 327 -5.84 -31.63 10.68
CA VAL A 327 -5.98 -30.74 9.53
C VAL A 327 -4.68 -29.97 9.28
N PRO A 328 -4.04 -30.10 8.09
CA PRO A 328 -2.82 -29.37 7.78
C PRO A 328 -3.05 -27.85 7.82
N ALA A 329 -2.28 -27.15 8.64
CA ALA A 329 -2.39 -25.70 8.82
C ALA A 329 -1.03 -25.00 8.90
N TRP A 330 -0.89 -23.90 8.15
CA TRP A 330 0.31 -23.06 8.16
C TRP A 330 -0.07 -21.59 8.14
N ALA A 331 0.88 -20.72 8.51
CA ALA A 331 0.59 -19.32 8.76
C ALA A 331 1.64 -18.37 8.21
N GLN A 332 1.19 -17.19 7.82
CA GLN A 332 2.00 -16.01 7.60
C GLN A 332 2.63 -15.57 8.93
N THR A 333 3.91 -15.19 8.90
CA THR A 333 4.64 -14.63 10.04
C THR A 333 4.91 -13.14 9.84
N ARG A 334 5.21 -12.43 10.94
CA ARG A 334 5.58 -11.00 10.88
C ARG A 334 6.94 -10.85 10.20
N GLY A 335 7.04 -9.90 9.27
CA GLY A 335 8.30 -9.60 8.58
C GLY A 335 8.75 -10.68 7.59
N MET A 336 7.83 -11.54 7.15
CA MET A 336 8.08 -12.59 6.17
C MET A 336 8.69 -12.01 4.89
N GLN A 337 9.90 -12.45 4.56
CA GLN A 337 10.63 -12.02 3.36
C GLN A 337 10.04 -12.65 2.10
N GLU A 338 10.42 -12.14 0.92
CA GLU A 338 9.90 -12.61 -0.37
C GLU A 338 10.01 -14.14 -0.55
N ALA A 339 11.18 -14.72 -0.27
CA ALA A 339 11.38 -16.17 -0.36
C ALA A 339 10.48 -16.98 0.59
N GLU A 340 10.20 -16.46 1.80
CA GLU A 340 9.30 -17.11 2.75
C GLU A 340 7.83 -16.99 2.32
N ARG A 341 7.47 -15.87 1.70
CA ARG A 341 6.15 -15.68 1.07
C ARG A 341 5.96 -16.65 -0.08
N ASP A 342 6.94 -16.78 -0.96
CA ASP A 342 6.91 -17.74 -2.06
C ASP A 342 6.82 -19.17 -1.54
N ALA A 343 7.53 -19.51 -0.46
CA ALA A 343 7.43 -20.81 0.19
C ALA A 343 6.04 -21.04 0.82
N PHE A 344 5.40 -20.02 1.38
CA PHE A 344 4.01 -20.10 1.86
C PHE A 344 3.05 -20.40 0.71
N LEU A 345 3.21 -19.70 -0.42
CA LEU A 345 2.35 -19.84 -1.60
C LEU A 345 2.59 -21.15 -2.35
N GLY A 346 3.85 -21.60 -2.41
CA GLY A 346 4.25 -22.86 -3.05
C GLY A 346 3.67 -24.11 -2.39
N ARG A 347 2.98 -23.98 -1.24
CA ARG A 347 2.20 -25.04 -0.61
C ARG A 347 0.84 -25.27 -1.27
N PHE A 348 0.29 -24.27 -1.94
CA PHE A 348 -0.99 -24.34 -2.66
C PHE A 348 -0.80 -25.00 -4.03
N ARG A 349 -0.57 -26.31 -4.00
CA ARG A 349 -0.34 -27.12 -5.21
C ARG A 349 -1.66 -27.77 -5.65
N PRO A 350 -1.85 -28.02 -6.96
CA PRO A 350 -3.01 -28.79 -7.44
C PRO A 350 -3.16 -30.12 -6.68
N GLY A 351 -4.40 -30.47 -6.34
CA GLY A 351 -4.72 -31.65 -5.51
C GLY A 351 -4.26 -31.62 -4.04
N GLY A 352 -3.60 -30.54 -3.59
CA GLY A 352 -3.16 -30.38 -2.21
C GLY A 352 -4.29 -30.05 -1.25
N ARG A 353 -4.00 -30.13 0.06
CA ARG A 353 -4.99 -29.91 1.12
C ARG A 353 -4.41 -29.14 2.29
N GLY A 354 -5.24 -28.30 2.89
CA GLY A 354 -4.96 -27.63 4.16
C GLY A 354 -5.33 -26.15 4.14
N ILE A 355 -5.18 -25.52 5.29
CA ILE A 355 -5.63 -24.13 5.52
C ILE A 355 -4.41 -23.25 5.76
N GLY A 356 -4.21 -22.28 4.89
CA GLY A 356 -3.26 -21.19 5.10
C GLY A 356 -3.90 -20.06 5.90
N PHE A 357 -3.22 -19.57 6.93
CA PHE A 357 -3.67 -18.45 7.77
C PHE A 357 -2.87 -17.20 7.39
N ALA A 358 -3.54 -16.11 7.07
CA ALA A 358 -2.93 -14.85 6.66
C ALA A 358 -3.63 -13.65 7.27
N VAL A 359 -2.95 -12.50 7.32
CA VAL A 359 -3.58 -11.23 7.69
C VAL A 359 -4.26 -10.65 6.46
N LEU A 360 -5.47 -10.10 6.63
CA LEU A 360 -6.19 -9.43 5.55
C LEU A 360 -5.48 -8.10 5.22
N GLY A 361 -5.05 -7.96 3.97
CA GLY A 361 -4.29 -6.82 3.47
C GLY A 361 -2.79 -7.12 3.30
N GLY A 362 -2.15 -6.35 2.43
CA GLY A 362 -0.76 -6.55 2.04
C GLY A 362 -0.59 -7.62 0.96
N ALA A 363 0.62 -8.16 0.87
CA ALA A 363 1.07 -9.09 -0.16
C ALA A 363 0.10 -10.24 -0.52
N PHE A 364 -0.58 -10.81 0.47
CA PHE A 364 -1.42 -12.00 0.28
C PHE A 364 -2.87 -11.66 -0.15
N ALA A 365 -3.26 -10.39 -0.13
CA ALA A 365 -4.58 -9.95 -0.59
C ALA A 365 -4.54 -9.43 -2.04
N GLU A 366 -3.40 -8.89 -2.50
CA GLU A 366 -3.32 -8.09 -3.72
C GLU A 366 -2.54 -8.74 -4.88
N GLY A 367 -1.63 -9.69 -4.64
CA GLY A 367 -0.66 -10.15 -5.68
C GLY A 367 -0.48 -11.65 -5.86
N ILE A 368 -1.39 -12.48 -5.36
CA ILE A 368 -1.25 -13.95 -5.45
C ILE A 368 -1.98 -14.49 -6.66
N ASP A 369 -1.35 -15.42 -7.38
CA ASP A 369 -1.99 -16.26 -8.41
C ASP A 369 -2.10 -17.75 -8.05
N LEU A 370 -3.29 -18.14 -7.57
CA LEU A 370 -3.67 -19.52 -7.24
C LEU A 370 -4.91 -19.91 -8.07
N PRO A 371 -4.75 -20.19 -9.37
CA PRO A 371 -5.87 -20.55 -10.25
C PRO A 371 -6.34 -22.00 -10.02
N GLY A 372 -7.60 -22.26 -10.36
CA GLY A 372 -8.17 -23.61 -10.38
C GLY A 372 -8.32 -24.23 -8.99
N ASP A 373 -7.97 -25.52 -8.89
CA ASP A 373 -8.12 -26.31 -7.66
C ASP A 373 -7.06 -25.99 -6.58
N ARG A 374 -6.11 -25.09 -6.88
CA ARG A 374 -5.09 -24.65 -5.93
C ARG A 374 -5.67 -23.90 -4.73
N LEU A 375 -6.84 -23.29 -4.86
CA LEU A 375 -7.55 -22.62 -3.78
C LEU A 375 -9.06 -22.76 -3.98
N ILE A 376 -9.70 -23.63 -3.20
CA ILE A 376 -11.14 -23.94 -3.35
C ILE A 376 -12.03 -23.17 -2.40
N GLY A 377 -11.46 -22.31 -1.55
CA GLY A 377 -12.25 -21.44 -0.70
C GLY A 377 -11.46 -20.47 0.16
N ALA A 378 -12.18 -19.52 0.74
CA ALA A 378 -11.62 -18.52 1.64
C ALA A 378 -12.54 -18.31 2.85
N PHE A 379 -11.91 -18.04 4.00
CA PHE A 379 -12.57 -17.61 5.23
C PHE A 379 -12.12 -16.20 5.53
N ILE A 380 -13.06 -15.28 5.76
CA ILE A 380 -12.73 -13.88 6.07
C ILE A 380 -13.30 -13.54 7.46
N ALA A 381 -12.42 -13.50 8.46
CA ALA A 381 -12.74 -13.24 9.86
C ALA A 381 -12.57 -11.76 10.25
N THR A 382 -12.91 -10.83 9.35
CA THR A 382 -12.74 -9.38 9.57
C THR A 382 -13.39 -8.58 8.43
N LEU A 383 -13.75 -7.33 8.69
CA LEU A 383 -14.13 -6.36 7.64
C LEU A 383 -12.91 -5.61 7.06
N GLY A 384 -11.69 -5.94 7.48
CA GLY A 384 -10.47 -5.27 7.02
C GLY A 384 -10.36 -3.80 7.44
N LEU A 385 -11.15 -3.38 8.44
CA LEU A 385 -11.14 -2.01 8.92
C LEU A 385 -9.75 -1.66 9.49
N PRO A 386 -9.21 -0.47 9.16
CA PRO A 386 -8.04 0.09 9.83
C PRO A 386 -8.21 0.12 11.36
N PRO A 387 -7.11 0.08 12.12
CA PRO A 387 -7.16 0.23 13.58
C PRO A 387 -7.70 1.62 13.95
N ALA A 388 -8.44 1.69 15.06
CA ALA A 388 -8.84 2.95 15.67
C ALA A 388 -7.63 3.50 16.45
N ASP A 389 -6.79 4.27 15.77
CA ASP A 389 -5.63 4.95 16.34
C ASP A 389 -5.70 6.46 16.03
N PRO A 390 -4.87 7.30 16.69
CA PRO A 390 -4.94 8.74 16.50
C PRO A 390 -4.71 9.20 15.05
N PHE A 391 -3.94 8.44 14.26
CA PHE A 391 -3.75 8.73 12.84
C PHE A 391 -5.04 8.51 12.05
N ASN A 392 -5.70 7.35 12.20
CA ASN A 392 -6.93 7.02 11.48
C ASN A 392 -8.10 7.90 11.91
N GLU A 393 -8.16 8.32 13.18
CA GLU A 393 -9.16 9.30 13.65
C GLU A 393 -8.94 10.68 13.02
N ALA A 394 -7.68 11.13 12.87
CA ALA A 394 -7.37 12.37 12.18
C ALA A 394 -7.66 12.28 10.67
N LEU A 395 -7.35 11.14 10.03
CA LEU A 395 -7.74 10.85 8.65
C LEU A 395 -9.26 10.93 8.48
N LYS A 396 -10.02 10.26 9.35
CA LYS A 396 -11.48 10.31 9.37
C LYS A 396 -11.98 11.76 9.49
N ALA A 397 -11.45 12.53 10.45
CA ALA A 397 -11.86 13.93 10.65
C ALA A 397 -11.59 14.80 9.41
N ARG A 398 -10.42 14.63 8.76
CA ARG A 398 -10.08 15.35 7.52
C ARG A 398 -11.00 14.99 6.35
N LEU A 399 -11.29 13.71 6.19
CA LEU A 399 -12.20 13.23 5.15
C LEU A 399 -13.65 13.65 5.41
N GLU A 400 -14.06 13.78 6.67
CA GLU A 400 -15.37 14.32 7.05
C GLU A 400 -15.48 15.80 6.68
N ILE A 401 -14.49 16.62 7.05
CA ILE A 401 -14.46 18.05 6.70
C ILE A 401 -14.50 18.25 5.19
N ARG A 402 -13.73 17.45 4.44
CA ARG A 402 -13.55 17.65 3.00
C ARG A 402 -14.67 17.07 2.14
N PHE A 403 -15.25 15.94 2.55
CA PHE A 403 -16.19 15.18 1.72
C PHE A 403 -17.50 14.78 2.42
N GLY A 404 -17.64 15.02 3.74
CA GLY A 404 -18.80 14.59 4.55
C GLY A 404 -18.95 13.07 4.65
N ARG A 405 -17.84 12.33 4.50
CA ARG A 405 -17.81 10.86 4.39
C ARG A 405 -16.66 10.22 5.17
N GLY A 406 -16.33 10.76 6.33
CA GLY A 406 -15.17 10.36 7.13
C GLY A 406 -15.14 8.87 7.46
N ASP A 407 -16.22 8.34 8.03
CA ASP A 407 -16.31 6.91 8.39
C ASP A 407 -16.23 5.97 7.18
N ASP A 408 -16.87 6.36 6.08
CA ASP A 408 -16.92 5.55 4.85
C ASP A 408 -15.55 5.51 4.17
N TYR A 409 -14.90 6.66 4.03
CA TYR A 409 -13.64 6.80 3.29
C TYR A 409 -12.43 6.38 4.11
N ALA A 410 -12.44 6.58 5.44
CA ALA A 410 -11.34 6.15 6.30
C ALA A 410 -11.40 4.64 6.59
N TYR A 411 -12.60 4.09 6.82
CA TYR A 411 -12.72 2.73 7.36
C TYR A 411 -13.47 1.76 6.45
N ARG A 412 -14.73 2.06 6.11
CA ARG A 412 -15.64 1.06 5.52
C ARG A 412 -15.26 0.65 4.11
N ILE A 413 -15.10 1.61 3.20
CA ILE A 413 -14.80 1.33 1.79
C ILE A 413 -13.42 0.66 1.63
N PRO A 414 -12.33 1.18 2.22
CA PRO A 414 -11.02 0.51 2.14
C PRO A 414 -11.04 -0.92 2.71
N GLY A 415 -11.76 -1.13 3.81
CA GLY A 415 -11.90 -2.46 4.42
C GLY A 415 -12.61 -3.45 3.49
N LEU A 416 -13.73 -3.04 2.89
CA LEU A 416 -14.50 -3.90 1.98
C LEU A 416 -13.79 -4.16 0.66
N ILE A 417 -13.01 -3.20 0.13
CA ILE A 417 -12.12 -3.45 -1.01
C ILE A 417 -11.19 -4.63 -0.71
N LYS A 418 -10.55 -4.66 0.47
CA LYS A 418 -9.68 -5.77 0.88
C LYS A 418 -10.44 -7.10 0.98
N VAL A 419 -11.68 -7.09 1.49
CA VAL A 419 -12.53 -8.28 1.57
C VAL A 419 -12.83 -8.83 0.17
N VAL A 420 -13.24 -7.98 -0.76
CA VAL A 420 -13.56 -8.40 -2.14
C VAL A 420 -12.31 -8.87 -2.87
N GLN A 421 -11.18 -8.18 -2.70
CA GLN A 421 -9.89 -8.60 -3.26
C GLN A 421 -9.44 -9.98 -2.75
N ALA A 422 -9.60 -10.25 -1.45
CA ALA A 422 -9.30 -11.56 -0.88
C ALA A 422 -10.26 -12.66 -1.37
N ALA A 423 -11.55 -12.34 -1.50
CA ALA A 423 -12.54 -13.28 -2.02
C ALA A 423 -12.36 -13.59 -3.51
N GLY A 424 -11.98 -12.60 -4.31
CA GLY A 424 -11.68 -12.75 -5.75
C GLY A 424 -10.50 -13.70 -6.03
N ARG A 425 -9.77 -14.15 -5.00
CA ARG A 425 -8.73 -15.18 -5.16
C ARG A 425 -9.28 -16.58 -5.36
N VAL A 426 -10.54 -16.82 -4.97
CA VAL A 426 -11.21 -18.12 -5.06
C VAL A 426 -11.76 -18.38 -6.47
N ILE A 427 -12.22 -17.34 -7.17
CA ILE A 427 -12.80 -17.45 -8.52
C ILE A 427 -12.01 -16.54 -9.45
N ARG A 428 -11.25 -17.13 -10.38
CA ARG A 428 -10.44 -16.42 -11.38
C ARG A 428 -10.86 -16.72 -12.80
N GLY A 429 -11.33 -17.94 -13.05
CA GLY A 429 -11.84 -18.41 -14.33
C GLY A 429 -13.34 -18.70 -14.30
N PRO A 430 -14.01 -18.68 -15.48
CA PRO A 430 -15.42 -19.06 -15.60
C PRO A 430 -15.75 -20.50 -15.14
N GLU A 431 -14.74 -21.35 -15.01
CA GLU A 431 -14.89 -22.75 -14.57
C GLU A 431 -14.57 -22.95 -13.08
N ASP A 432 -14.01 -21.94 -12.41
CA ASP A 432 -13.63 -22.05 -11.01
C ASP A 432 -14.89 -22.19 -10.12
N ARG A 433 -14.77 -22.98 -9.06
CA ARG A 433 -15.83 -23.18 -8.07
C ARG A 433 -15.28 -23.25 -6.67
N GLY A 434 -15.86 -22.49 -5.76
CA GLY A 434 -15.38 -22.45 -4.38
C GLY A 434 -16.40 -22.01 -3.35
N THR A 435 -15.92 -21.88 -2.13
CA THR A 435 -16.72 -21.45 -0.98
C THR A 435 -16.07 -20.23 -0.33
N LEU A 436 -16.84 -19.18 -0.10
CA LEU A 436 -16.46 -18.03 0.68
C LEU A 436 -17.27 -18.00 1.97
N VAL A 437 -16.60 -17.91 3.13
CA VAL A 437 -17.28 -17.76 4.41
C VAL A 437 -16.88 -16.41 5.04
N LEU A 438 -17.86 -15.52 5.17
CA LEU A 438 -17.71 -14.22 5.82
C LEU A 438 -18.10 -14.36 7.29
N MET A 439 -17.16 -14.13 8.20
CA MET A 439 -17.33 -14.38 9.64
C MET A 439 -17.20 -13.09 10.43
N ASP A 440 -18.27 -12.30 10.44
CA ASP A 440 -18.46 -11.14 11.32
C ASP A 440 -19.93 -10.67 11.23
N ASP A 441 -20.52 -10.28 12.38
CA ASP A 441 -21.89 -9.77 12.49
C ASP A 441 -22.17 -8.61 11.54
N ARG A 442 -21.16 -7.77 11.29
CA ARG A 442 -21.31 -6.57 10.45
C ARG A 442 -21.57 -6.91 8.98
N PHE A 443 -21.25 -8.11 8.50
CA PHE A 443 -21.61 -8.52 7.14
C PHE A 443 -23.12 -8.67 6.94
N THR A 444 -23.90 -8.76 8.02
CA THR A 444 -25.37 -8.81 7.94
C THR A 444 -26.01 -7.43 7.74
N ARG A 445 -25.26 -6.34 7.99
CA ARG A 445 -25.77 -4.97 7.92
C ARG A 445 -26.03 -4.55 6.47
N SER A 446 -27.13 -3.84 6.23
CA SER A 446 -27.55 -3.45 4.87
C SER A 446 -26.50 -2.60 4.17
N GLU A 447 -25.86 -1.68 4.88
CA GLU A 447 -24.80 -0.83 4.32
C GLU A 447 -23.55 -1.61 3.91
N VAL A 448 -23.25 -2.74 4.56
CA VAL A 448 -22.12 -3.60 4.18
C VAL A 448 -22.52 -4.48 3.00
N ARG A 449 -23.70 -5.10 3.05
CA ARG A 449 -24.20 -5.99 1.98
C ARG A 449 -24.34 -5.25 0.64
N ALA A 450 -24.79 -4.00 0.67
CA ALA A 450 -24.93 -3.16 -0.53
C ALA A 450 -23.60 -2.86 -1.25
N ARG A 451 -22.45 -3.14 -0.62
CA ARG A 451 -21.11 -2.91 -1.18
C ARG A 451 -20.38 -4.20 -1.55
N LEU A 452 -20.98 -5.37 -1.32
CA LEU A 452 -20.44 -6.64 -1.79
C LEU A 452 -20.78 -6.83 -3.29
N PRO A 453 -20.01 -7.63 -4.04
CA PRO A 453 -20.27 -7.87 -5.45
C PRO A 453 -21.69 -8.38 -5.70
N GLU A 454 -22.39 -7.77 -6.67
CA GLU A 454 -23.81 -8.04 -6.94
C GLU A 454 -24.08 -9.50 -7.34
N TRP A 455 -23.10 -10.18 -7.94
CA TRP A 455 -23.22 -11.58 -8.34
C TRP A 455 -23.12 -12.56 -7.17
N TRP A 456 -22.73 -12.11 -5.97
CA TRP A 456 -22.70 -12.96 -4.78
C TRP A 456 -24.12 -13.19 -4.24
N ARG A 457 -24.55 -14.46 -4.23
CA ARG A 457 -25.75 -14.86 -3.49
C ARG A 457 -25.38 -15.20 -2.05
N LEU A 458 -25.69 -14.29 -1.14
CA LEU A 458 -25.45 -14.47 0.29
C LEU A 458 -26.46 -15.46 0.87
N GLY A 459 -25.96 -16.62 1.33
CA GLY A 459 -26.70 -17.68 1.99
C GLY A 459 -26.49 -17.75 3.50
#